data_AF-A0A7Y5EKR0-F1
#
_entry.id   AF-A0A7Y5EKR0-F1
#
_cell.length_a   1.000
_cell.length_b   1.000
_cell.length_c   1.000
_cell.angle_alpha   90.00
_cell.angle_beta   90.00
_cell.angle_gamma   90.00
#
_symmetry.space_group_name_H-M   'P 1'
#
loop_
_entity.id
_entity.type
_entity.pdbx_description
1 polymer ?
#
loop_
_entity_poly.entity_id
_entity_poly.type
_entity_poly.pdbx_seq_one_letter_code
_entity_poly.pdbx_strand_id
1 'polypeptide(L)'
;MNVLQMLTRFVKTVTPNMHSQRRQALEACVKSAVHQNKLTITRLGRGIRGKAYEKHKIKRAYRLCSNGHLYRELPLIYGALVKLVSTSLPRPVILVDWSDLDASRRHFLLRASLAFDGRSITLYEQVHPLCGKEKPAVHLAFLQHLKAMLPEQCKPIIVTDAGFRVPWFRQVLSLNWDYVGRIRNRTLYTLDNGDNWLPCKGLYAQAGETSP
;
A
#
# COMPACT_ATOMS: atom_id res chain seq x y z
N MET A 1 -21.31 -0.90 -20.27
CA MET A 1 -20.03 -0.19 -20.03
C MET A 1 -18.87 -1.17 -20.22
N ASN A 2 -17.93 -0.92 -21.13
CA ASN A 2 -16.86 -1.88 -21.44
C ASN A 2 -15.71 -1.77 -20.40
N VAL A 3 -15.55 -2.79 -19.55
CA VAL A 3 -14.53 -2.86 -18.49
C VAL A 3 -13.12 -2.52 -19.02
N LEU A 4 -12.80 -2.93 -20.26
CA LEU A 4 -11.49 -2.67 -20.86
C LEU A 4 -11.29 -1.19 -21.21
N GLN A 5 -12.35 -0.48 -21.60
CA GLN A 5 -12.28 0.96 -21.87
C GLN A 5 -12.08 1.74 -20.57
N MET A 6 -12.78 1.37 -19.50
CA MET A 6 -12.60 1.95 -18.17
C MET A 6 -11.15 1.74 -17.68
N LEU A 7 -10.62 0.53 -17.87
CA LEU A 7 -9.25 0.21 -17.49
C LEU A 7 -8.21 1.00 -18.29
N THR A 8 -8.40 1.13 -19.61
CA THR A 8 -7.52 1.99 -20.44
C THR A 8 -7.56 3.44 -19.97
N ARG A 9 -8.74 3.98 -19.66
CA ARG A 9 -8.88 5.34 -19.14
C ARG A 9 -8.18 5.49 -17.80
N PHE A 10 -8.39 4.55 -16.89
CA PHE A 10 -7.76 4.53 -15.58
C PHE A 10 -6.22 4.53 -15.68
N VAL A 11 -5.64 3.62 -16.47
CA VAL A 11 -4.19 3.57 -16.69
C VAL A 11 -3.69 4.91 -17.24
N LYS A 12 -4.37 5.49 -18.23
CA LYS A 12 -3.98 6.81 -18.76
C LYS A 12 -4.01 7.91 -17.70
N THR A 13 -5.02 7.91 -16.83
CA THR A 13 -5.17 8.89 -15.75
C THR A 13 -4.05 8.79 -14.73
N VAL A 14 -3.61 7.58 -14.37
CA VAL A 14 -2.55 7.37 -13.36
C VAL A 14 -1.14 7.40 -13.93
N THR A 15 -0.99 7.43 -15.26
CA THR A 15 0.31 7.52 -15.94
C THR A 15 0.38 8.69 -16.94
N PRO A 16 0.05 9.94 -16.56
CA PRO A 16 -0.12 11.03 -17.52
C PRO A 16 1.14 11.31 -18.34
N ASN A 17 2.31 11.28 -17.69
CA ASN A 17 3.62 11.61 -18.27
C ASN A 17 4.44 10.40 -18.72
N MET A 18 3.87 9.19 -18.66
CA MET A 18 4.59 7.96 -19.03
C MET A 18 4.80 7.84 -20.54
N HIS A 19 5.98 7.40 -20.96
CA HIS A 19 6.29 7.14 -22.37
C HIS A 19 5.21 6.26 -23.05
N SER A 20 4.76 6.65 -24.24
CA SER A 20 3.60 6.04 -24.92
C SER A 20 3.72 4.52 -25.07
N GLN A 21 4.87 4.01 -25.51
CA GLN A 21 5.09 2.57 -25.68
C GLN A 21 5.16 1.81 -24.35
N ARG A 22 5.69 2.43 -23.28
CA ARG A 22 5.70 1.84 -21.93
C ARG A 22 4.28 1.74 -21.41
N ARG A 23 3.48 2.80 -21.58
CA ARG A 23 2.06 2.83 -21.21
C ARG A 23 1.26 1.77 -21.95
N GLN A 24 1.46 1.62 -23.26
CA GLN A 24 0.82 0.56 -24.05
C GLN A 24 1.22 -0.84 -23.55
N ALA A 25 2.49 -1.06 -23.20
CA ALA A 25 2.94 -2.32 -22.63
C ALA A 25 2.32 -2.60 -21.25
N LEU A 26 2.25 -1.58 -20.39
CA LEU A 26 1.56 -1.66 -19.10
C LEU A 26 0.08 -2.00 -19.28
N GLU A 27 -0.63 -1.26 -20.13
CA GLU A 27 -2.04 -1.50 -20.43
C GLU A 27 -2.28 -2.92 -20.95
N ALA A 28 -1.43 -3.41 -21.85
CA ALA A 28 -1.54 -4.78 -22.36
C ALA A 28 -1.34 -5.84 -21.25
N CYS A 29 -0.40 -5.63 -20.34
CA CYS A 29 -0.16 -6.54 -19.22
C CYS A 29 -1.29 -6.48 -18.18
N VAL A 30 -1.82 -5.29 -17.87
CA VAL A 30 -2.95 -5.13 -16.96
C VAL A 30 -4.21 -5.79 -17.54
N LYS A 31 -4.51 -5.59 -18.82
CA LYS A 31 -5.63 -6.28 -19.49
C LYS A 31 -5.48 -7.79 -19.46
N SER A 32 -4.26 -8.28 -19.68
CA SER A 32 -3.94 -9.71 -19.59
C SER A 32 -4.16 -10.25 -18.16
N ALA A 33 -3.71 -9.52 -17.15
CA ALA A 33 -3.88 -9.87 -15.74
C ALA A 33 -5.35 -9.96 -15.34
N VAL A 34 -6.17 -8.98 -15.73
CA VAL A 34 -7.61 -8.95 -15.44
C VAL A 34 -8.34 -10.11 -16.11
N HIS A 35 -7.96 -10.49 -17.33
CA HIS A 35 -8.61 -11.60 -18.03
C HIS A 35 -8.18 -12.98 -17.53
N GLN A 36 -6.90 -13.16 -17.20
CA GLN A 36 -6.39 -14.48 -16.83
C GLN A 36 -6.39 -14.74 -15.33
N ASN A 37 -6.46 -13.69 -14.51
CA ASN A 37 -6.23 -13.76 -13.07
C ASN A 37 -4.91 -14.49 -12.72
N LYS A 38 -3.86 -14.23 -13.51
CA LYS A 38 -2.51 -14.80 -13.33
C LYS A 38 -1.47 -13.72 -13.55
N LEU A 39 -0.50 -13.63 -12.63
CA LEU A 39 0.53 -12.57 -12.62
C LEU A 39 1.93 -13.06 -12.98
N THR A 40 2.11 -14.33 -13.35
CA THR A 40 3.44 -14.80 -13.82
C THR A 40 3.76 -14.20 -15.19
N ILE A 41 5.03 -13.88 -15.45
CA ILE A 41 5.48 -13.24 -16.70
C ILE A 41 5.00 -14.01 -17.93
N THR A 42 5.10 -15.34 -17.89
CA THR A 42 4.65 -16.21 -18.98
C THR A 42 3.14 -16.11 -19.20
N ARG A 43 2.33 -16.13 -18.13
CA ARG A 43 0.87 -16.01 -18.23
C ARG A 43 0.45 -14.63 -18.71
N LEU A 44 1.04 -13.57 -18.13
CA LEU A 44 0.85 -12.19 -18.60
C LEU A 44 1.14 -12.07 -20.10
N GLY A 45 2.27 -12.59 -20.57
CA GLY A 45 2.62 -12.62 -21.98
C GLY A 45 1.62 -13.37 -22.86
N ARG A 46 1.21 -14.57 -22.44
CA ARG A 46 0.22 -15.40 -23.17
C ARG A 46 -1.13 -14.72 -23.30
N GLY A 47 -1.57 -13.99 -22.28
CA GLY A 47 -2.87 -13.29 -22.29
C GLY A 47 -2.91 -11.97 -23.04
N ILE A 48 -1.77 -11.46 -23.50
CA ILE A 48 -1.76 -10.31 -24.41
C ILE A 48 -2.41 -10.73 -25.75
N ARG A 49 -3.43 -9.98 -26.17
CA ARG A 49 -4.10 -10.17 -27.46
C ARG A 49 -3.31 -9.50 -28.59
N GLY A 50 -3.32 -10.10 -29.78
CA GLY A 50 -2.66 -9.56 -30.98
C GLY A 50 -2.05 -10.65 -31.87
N LYS A 51 -1.60 -10.25 -33.07
CA LYS A 51 -1.04 -11.14 -34.09
C LYS A 51 0.40 -11.61 -33.83
N ALA A 52 1.09 -11.02 -32.86
CA ALA A 52 2.49 -11.37 -32.55
C ALA A 52 2.60 -12.76 -31.93
N TYR A 53 3.68 -13.48 -32.27
CA TYR A 53 3.98 -14.80 -31.69
C TYR A 53 4.07 -14.75 -30.15
N GLU A 54 3.69 -15.85 -29.51
CA GLU A 54 3.71 -16.00 -28.04
C GLU A 54 5.04 -15.56 -27.41
N LYS A 55 6.18 -15.99 -27.97
CA LYS A 55 7.52 -15.62 -27.49
C LYS A 55 7.72 -14.11 -27.40
N HIS A 56 7.19 -13.33 -28.35
CA HIS A 56 7.33 -11.88 -28.36
C HIS A 56 6.43 -11.22 -27.33
N LYS A 57 5.24 -11.77 -27.08
CA LYS A 57 4.33 -11.28 -26.05
C LYS A 57 4.87 -11.55 -24.63
N ILE A 58 5.48 -12.72 -24.41
CA ILE A 58 6.21 -13.04 -23.17
C ILE A 58 7.39 -12.08 -22.99
N LYS A 59 8.20 -11.85 -24.03
CA LYS A 59 9.29 -10.86 -23.98
C LYS A 59 8.79 -9.45 -23.67
N ARG A 60 7.61 -9.05 -24.16
CA ARG A 60 7.00 -7.76 -23.84
C ARG A 60 6.66 -7.64 -22.35
N ALA A 61 6.03 -8.65 -21.76
CA ALA A 61 5.74 -8.67 -20.32
C ALA A 61 7.04 -8.66 -19.49
N TYR A 62 8.01 -9.51 -19.86
CA TYR A 62 9.33 -9.56 -19.21
C TYR A 62 10.01 -8.19 -19.21
N ARG A 63 10.13 -7.55 -20.38
CA ARG A 63 10.77 -6.24 -20.54
C ARG A 63 10.05 -5.13 -19.78
N LEU A 64 8.73 -5.21 -19.62
CA LEU A 64 7.98 -4.27 -18.79
C LEU A 64 8.34 -4.44 -17.31
N CYS A 65 8.30 -5.66 -16.79
CA CYS A 65 8.62 -5.97 -15.40
C CYS A 65 10.10 -5.72 -15.06
N SER A 66 11.00 -5.74 -16.04
CA SER A 66 12.41 -5.39 -15.85
C SER A 66 12.73 -3.94 -16.26
N ASN A 67 11.72 -3.09 -16.51
CA ASN A 67 11.95 -1.73 -17.01
C ASN A 67 12.30 -0.77 -15.86
N GLY A 68 13.57 -0.38 -15.74
CA GLY A 68 14.03 0.58 -14.72
C GLY A 68 13.30 1.93 -14.73
N HIS A 69 12.84 2.41 -15.89
CA HIS A 69 12.06 3.64 -15.95
C HIS A 69 10.67 3.50 -15.32
N LEU A 70 10.03 2.32 -15.42
CA LEU A 70 8.75 2.07 -14.75
C LEU A 70 8.91 2.19 -13.23
N TYR A 71 9.99 1.61 -12.68
CA TYR A 71 10.27 1.68 -11.24
C TYR A 71 10.54 3.11 -10.77
N ARG A 72 11.27 3.91 -11.55
CA ARG A 72 11.48 5.33 -11.25
C ARG A 72 10.18 6.15 -11.27
N GLU A 73 9.19 5.72 -12.06
CA GLU A 73 7.89 6.39 -12.16
C GLU A 73 6.89 5.93 -11.08
N LEU A 74 7.14 4.86 -10.34
CA LEU A 74 6.21 4.34 -9.32
C LEU A 74 5.73 5.42 -8.32
N PRO A 75 6.58 6.32 -7.77
CA PRO A 75 6.10 7.36 -6.87
C PRO A 75 5.06 8.28 -7.52
N LEU A 76 5.21 8.58 -8.81
CA LEU A 76 4.26 9.42 -9.56
C LEU A 76 2.95 8.67 -9.85
N ILE A 77 3.04 7.37 -10.13
CA ILE A 77 1.86 6.51 -10.35
C ILE A 77 1.06 6.39 -9.06
N TYR A 78 1.73 6.10 -7.93
CA TYR A 78 1.08 6.05 -6.62
C TYR A 78 0.52 7.42 -6.21
N GLY A 79 1.27 8.52 -6.43
CA GLY A 79 0.75 9.86 -6.19
C GLY A 79 -0.53 10.16 -6.99
N ALA A 80 -0.59 9.74 -8.25
CA ALA A 80 -1.80 9.87 -9.07
C ALA A 80 -2.95 8.99 -8.54
N LEU A 81 -2.68 7.77 -8.08
CA LEU A 81 -3.67 6.89 -7.44
C LEU A 81 -4.23 7.51 -6.15
N VAL A 82 -3.35 7.97 -5.26
CA VAL A 82 -3.72 8.62 -4.00
C VAL A 82 -4.57 9.87 -4.26
N LYS A 83 -4.21 10.68 -5.25
CA LYS A 83 -4.96 11.88 -5.62
C LYS A 83 -6.38 11.57 -6.11
N LEU A 84 -6.60 10.45 -6.80
CA LEU A 84 -7.93 10.03 -7.25
C LEU A 84 -8.87 9.65 -6.11
N VAL A 85 -8.34 9.16 -4.99
CA VAL A 85 -9.17 8.60 -3.89
C VAL A 85 -9.19 9.47 -2.64
N SER A 86 -8.19 10.34 -2.45
CA SER A 86 -8.00 11.08 -1.19
C SER A 86 -8.36 12.56 -1.28
N THR A 87 -8.72 13.08 -2.46
CA THR A 87 -8.98 14.53 -2.65
C THR A 87 -10.19 15.04 -1.88
N SER A 88 -11.13 14.18 -1.50
CA SER A 88 -12.36 14.57 -0.81
C SER A 88 -12.42 14.12 0.67
N LEU A 89 -11.36 13.49 1.18
CA LEU A 89 -11.32 12.94 2.53
C LEU A 89 -10.32 13.71 3.39
N PRO A 90 -10.77 14.62 4.28
CA PRO A 90 -9.85 15.39 5.12
C PRO A 90 -9.12 14.51 6.16
N ARG A 91 -9.77 13.43 6.60
CA ARG A 91 -9.25 12.50 7.62
C ARG A 91 -9.45 11.04 7.20
N PRO A 92 -8.72 10.56 6.17
CA PRO A 92 -8.88 9.19 5.69
C PRO A 92 -8.34 8.19 6.73
N VAL A 93 -9.05 7.07 6.87
CA VAL A 93 -8.59 5.94 7.68
C VAL A 93 -7.71 5.05 6.81
N ILE A 94 -6.42 4.96 7.14
CA ILE A 94 -5.43 4.22 6.35
C ILE A 94 -4.94 3.02 7.18
N LEU A 95 -5.21 1.83 6.67
CA LEU A 95 -4.74 0.56 7.23
C LEU A 95 -3.30 0.33 6.76
N VAL A 96 -2.38 0.05 7.69
CA VAL A 96 -0.99 -0.31 7.36
C VAL A 96 -0.64 -1.67 7.94
N ASP A 97 -0.14 -2.56 7.09
CA ASP A 97 0.18 -3.94 7.46
C ASP A 97 1.43 -4.49 6.75
N TRP A 98 2.07 -5.47 7.38
CA TRP A 98 3.11 -6.29 6.79
C TRP A 98 2.52 -7.63 6.33
N SER A 99 2.84 -8.03 5.11
CA SER A 99 2.44 -9.32 4.53
C SER A 99 3.65 -10.08 3.97
N ASP A 100 3.66 -11.40 4.10
CA ASP A 100 4.68 -12.26 3.49
C ASP A 100 4.42 -12.40 1.97
N LEU A 101 5.43 -12.18 1.12
CA LEU A 101 5.28 -12.31 -0.34
C LEU A 101 5.72 -13.67 -0.90
N ASP A 102 6.58 -14.39 -0.19
CA ASP A 102 7.00 -15.73 -0.57
C ASP A 102 6.98 -16.69 0.63
N ALA A 103 6.77 -17.97 0.35
CA ALA A 103 6.79 -19.02 1.38
C ALA A 103 8.15 -19.14 2.08
N SER A 104 9.21 -18.69 1.41
CA SER A 104 10.57 -18.65 1.94
C SER A 104 10.84 -17.49 2.91
N ARG A 105 9.87 -16.59 3.14
CA ARG A 105 9.98 -15.42 4.04
C ARG A 105 11.20 -14.55 3.77
N ARG A 106 11.54 -14.38 2.49
CA ARG A 106 12.67 -13.53 2.07
C ARG A 106 12.20 -12.11 1.75
N HIS A 107 10.96 -11.97 1.27
CA HIS A 107 10.38 -10.71 0.85
C HIS A 107 9.07 -10.44 1.59
N PHE A 108 8.91 -9.21 2.03
CA PHE A 108 7.76 -8.74 2.78
C PHE A 108 7.19 -7.49 2.12
N LEU A 109 5.87 -7.45 1.99
CA LEU A 109 5.12 -6.30 1.52
C LEU A 109 4.73 -5.43 2.70
N LEU A 110 5.08 -4.15 2.67
CA LEU A 110 4.49 -3.13 3.51
C LEU A 110 3.48 -2.35 2.68
N ARG A 111 2.20 -2.36 3.09
CA ARG A 111 1.09 -1.78 2.33
C ARG A 111 0.36 -0.75 3.16
N ALA A 112 -0.04 0.35 2.53
CA ALA A 112 -1.02 1.30 3.03
C ALA A 112 -2.28 1.23 2.18
N SER A 113 -3.43 1.03 2.81
CA SER A 113 -4.73 0.94 2.13
C SER A 113 -5.75 1.87 2.78
N LEU A 114 -6.48 2.62 1.96
CA LEU A 114 -7.63 3.40 2.41
C LEU A 114 -8.79 2.46 2.78
N ALA A 115 -9.34 2.59 3.98
CA ALA A 115 -10.61 1.97 4.33
C ALA A 115 -11.75 2.81 3.75
N PHE A 116 -12.47 2.25 2.77
CA PHE A 116 -13.54 2.94 2.05
C PHE A 116 -14.73 1.99 1.83
N ASP A 117 -15.88 2.30 2.43
CA ASP A 117 -17.16 1.61 2.21
C ASP A 117 -17.06 0.07 2.29
N GLY A 118 -16.50 -0.44 3.38
CA GLY A 118 -16.29 -1.87 3.61
C GLY A 118 -15.23 -2.53 2.70
N ARG A 119 -14.52 -1.76 1.89
CA ARG A 119 -13.43 -2.22 1.00
C ARG A 119 -12.12 -1.52 1.35
N SER A 120 -11.01 -2.17 1.00
CA SER A 120 -9.69 -1.56 1.06
C SER A 120 -9.22 -1.16 -0.34
N ILE A 121 -8.75 0.07 -0.48
CA ILE A 121 -8.13 0.56 -1.71
C ILE A 121 -6.64 0.78 -1.44
N THR A 122 -5.78 0.04 -2.12
CA THR A 122 -4.32 0.21 -1.99
C THR A 122 -3.90 1.62 -2.41
N LEU A 123 -3.25 2.33 -1.50
CA LEU A 123 -2.67 3.66 -1.72
C LEU A 123 -1.20 3.56 -2.09
N TYR A 124 -0.45 2.74 -1.35
CA TYR A 124 0.99 2.65 -1.49
C TYR A 124 1.51 1.30 -1.02
N GLU A 125 2.56 0.81 -1.69
CA GLU A 125 3.20 -0.46 -1.37
C GLU A 125 4.73 -0.37 -1.54
N GLN A 126 5.44 -1.07 -0.66
CA GLN A 126 6.87 -1.30 -0.78
C GLN A 126 7.21 -2.76 -0.48
N VAL A 127 8.21 -3.29 -1.18
CA VAL A 127 8.75 -4.62 -0.94
C VAL A 127 10.10 -4.51 -0.26
N HIS A 128 10.28 -5.22 0.84
CA HIS A 128 11.51 -5.21 1.63
C HIS A 128 12.03 -6.63 1.87
N PRO A 129 13.36 -6.82 1.90
CA PRO A 129 13.96 -8.05 2.39
C PRO A 129 13.75 -8.20 3.91
N LEU A 130 14.03 -9.39 4.46
CA LEU A 130 13.92 -9.66 5.89
C LEU A 130 14.67 -8.65 6.78
N CYS A 131 15.85 -8.18 6.35
CA CYS A 131 16.63 -7.21 7.13
C CYS A 131 15.94 -5.84 7.28
N GLY A 132 15.01 -5.50 6.38
CA GLY A 132 14.20 -4.27 6.43
C GLY A 132 12.86 -4.44 7.15
N LYS A 133 12.41 -5.68 7.39
CA LYS A 133 11.13 -5.95 8.05
C LYS A 133 11.11 -5.33 9.45
N GLU A 134 10.03 -4.62 9.75
CA GLU A 134 9.76 -4.01 11.07
C GLU A 134 10.85 -3.02 11.55
N LYS A 135 11.71 -2.51 10.65
CA LYS A 135 12.74 -1.54 11.01
C LYS A 135 12.16 -0.13 11.13
N PRO A 136 12.46 0.61 12.21
CA PRO A 136 11.99 1.99 12.37
C PRO A 136 12.40 2.93 11.23
N ALA A 137 13.58 2.75 10.64
CA ALA A 137 14.02 3.56 9.50
C ALA A 137 13.17 3.31 8.24
N VAL A 138 12.79 2.05 8.00
CA VAL A 138 11.92 1.66 6.88
C VAL A 138 10.52 2.22 7.09
N HIS A 139 9.99 2.13 8.31
CA HIS A 139 8.71 2.73 8.69
C HIS A 139 8.67 4.24 8.47
N LEU A 140 9.70 4.95 8.91
CA LEU A 140 9.79 6.40 8.73
C LEU A 140 9.82 6.78 7.25
N ALA A 141 10.67 6.11 6.47
CA ALA A 141 10.75 6.34 5.03
C ALA A 141 9.42 6.03 4.35
N PHE A 142 8.72 4.96 4.75
CA PHE A 142 7.40 4.63 4.23
C PHE A 142 6.37 5.73 4.52
N LEU A 143 6.29 6.21 5.75
CA LEU A 143 5.38 7.29 6.15
C LEU A 143 5.70 8.61 5.43
N GLN A 144 6.99 8.93 5.23
CA GLN A 144 7.41 10.11 4.48
C GLN A 144 6.98 10.05 3.01
N HIS A 145 7.14 8.90 2.34
CA HIS A 145 6.65 8.71 0.98
C HIS A 145 5.13 8.82 0.91
N LEU A 146 4.41 8.21 1.86
CA LEU A 146 2.96 8.32 1.93
C LEU A 146 2.52 9.77 2.14
N LYS A 147 3.19 10.52 3.02
CA LYS A 147 2.89 11.94 3.27
C LYS A 147 3.08 12.79 2.02
N ALA A 148 4.13 12.54 1.24
CA ALA A 148 4.39 13.24 -0.01
C ALA A 148 3.33 12.97 -1.09
N MET A 149 2.59 11.86 -1.01
CA MET A 149 1.52 11.51 -1.95
C MET A 149 0.15 12.02 -1.51
N LEU A 150 -0.07 12.21 -0.21
CA LEU A 150 -1.32 12.72 0.35
C LEU A 150 -1.45 14.24 0.14
N PRO A 151 -2.67 14.79 0.06
CA PRO A 151 -2.87 16.23 0.07
C PRO A 151 -2.28 16.88 1.32
N GLU A 152 -1.74 18.10 1.22
CA GLU A 152 -1.05 18.77 2.34
C GLU A 152 -1.94 18.96 3.58
N GLN A 153 -3.23 19.22 3.37
CA GLN A 153 -4.21 19.43 4.44
C GLN A 153 -4.78 18.13 5.03
N CYS A 154 -4.35 16.97 4.51
CA CYS A 154 -4.86 15.67 4.92
C CYS A 154 -4.26 15.25 6.27
N LYS A 155 -5.13 14.94 7.24
CA LYS A 155 -4.74 14.38 8.55
C LYS A 155 -5.26 12.94 8.68
N PRO A 156 -4.57 11.94 8.10
CA PRO A 156 -5.00 10.55 8.15
C PRO A 156 -4.99 9.99 9.58
N ILE A 157 -5.83 8.97 9.78
CA ILE A 157 -5.80 8.10 10.96
C ILE A 157 -5.16 6.79 10.53
N ILE A 158 -3.96 6.51 11.05
CA ILE A 158 -3.19 5.32 10.70
C ILE A 158 -3.61 4.16 11.61
N VAL A 159 -4.17 3.10 11.02
CA VAL A 159 -4.60 1.91 11.74
C VAL A 159 -3.59 0.79 11.54
N THR A 160 -3.04 0.26 12.64
CA THR A 160 -2.07 -0.83 12.60
C THR A 160 -2.36 -1.93 13.61
N ASP A 161 -1.85 -3.13 13.31
CA ASP A 161 -1.93 -4.27 14.21
C ASP A 161 -0.83 -4.24 15.29
N ALA A 162 -0.78 -5.29 16.12
CA ALA A 162 0.14 -5.38 17.26
C ALA A 162 1.61 -5.67 16.88
N GLY A 163 1.90 -5.87 15.59
CA GLY A 163 3.28 -5.93 15.09
C GLY A 163 3.97 -4.57 15.16
N PHE A 164 3.20 -3.48 15.11
CA PHE A 164 3.70 -2.12 15.23
C PHE A 164 3.77 -1.69 16.70
N ARG A 165 4.92 -1.12 17.10
CA ARG A 165 5.22 -0.78 18.51
C ARG A 165 5.42 0.73 18.70
N VAL A 166 5.72 1.15 19.93
CA VAL A 166 5.91 2.56 20.33
C VAL A 166 6.71 3.41 19.34
N PRO A 167 7.86 2.98 18.76
CA PRO A 167 8.58 3.80 17.78
C PRO A 167 7.74 4.17 16.54
N TRP A 168 6.89 3.27 16.05
CA TRP A 168 5.97 3.53 14.94
C TRP A 168 4.98 4.64 15.28
N PHE A 169 4.32 4.54 16.45
CA PHE A 169 3.33 5.52 16.88
C PHE A 169 3.94 6.91 17.08
N ARG A 170 5.17 6.98 17.61
CA ARG A 170 5.91 8.25 17.71
C ARG A 170 6.19 8.87 16.33
N GLN A 171 6.53 8.05 15.33
CA GLN A 171 6.73 8.54 13.96
C GLN A 171 5.43 9.07 13.35
N VAL A 172 4.30 8.37 13.54
CA VAL A 172 2.99 8.85 13.07
C VAL A 172 2.65 10.21 13.70
N LEU A 173 2.79 10.34 15.02
CA LEU A 173 2.54 11.59 15.73
C LEU A 173 3.47 12.73 15.26
N SER A 174 4.76 12.45 15.00
CA SER A 174 5.70 13.46 14.50
C SER A 174 5.32 14.06 13.14
N LEU A 175 4.45 13.36 12.38
CA LEU A 175 3.94 13.86 11.10
C LEU A 175 2.65 14.68 11.26
N ASN A 176 2.21 14.93 12.51
CA ASN A 176 0.92 15.50 12.88
C ASN A 176 -0.27 14.64 12.42
N TRP A 177 -0.11 13.31 12.47
CA TRP A 177 -1.16 12.35 12.13
C TRP A 177 -1.63 11.61 13.39
N ASP A 178 -2.85 11.09 13.33
CA ASP A 178 -3.43 10.31 14.43
C ASP A 178 -3.30 8.80 14.13
N TYR A 179 -3.45 7.95 15.15
CA TYR A 179 -3.34 6.50 14.98
C TYR A 179 -4.34 5.72 15.82
N VAL A 180 -4.61 4.48 15.37
CA VAL A 180 -5.28 3.44 16.15
C VAL A 180 -4.41 2.19 16.06
N GLY A 181 -3.90 1.73 17.19
CA GLY A 181 -3.01 0.57 17.25
C GLY A 181 -3.60 -0.54 18.11
N ARG A 182 -3.53 -1.79 17.64
CA ARG A 182 -3.85 -2.94 18.51
C ARG A 182 -2.70 -3.20 19.49
N ILE A 183 -3.00 -3.22 20.78
CA ILE A 183 -2.02 -3.52 21.84
C ILE A 183 -2.15 -4.99 22.28
N ARG A 184 -1.02 -5.66 22.58
CA ARG A 184 -1.02 -7.07 23.06
C ARG A 184 -0.30 -7.25 24.41
N ASN A 185 -1.00 -7.94 25.31
CA ASN A 185 -0.63 -8.70 26.53
C ASN A 185 0.46 -8.18 27.49
N ARG A 186 1.61 -7.70 27.01
CA ARG A 186 2.75 -7.29 27.86
C ARG A 186 3.06 -5.80 27.79
N THR A 187 2.31 -5.05 27.00
CA THR A 187 2.43 -3.58 27.01
C THR A 187 1.85 -3.03 28.29
N LEU A 188 2.59 -2.11 28.90
CA LEU A 188 2.13 -1.32 30.02
C LEU A 188 1.60 0.02 29.50
N TYR A 189 0.63 0.59 30.19
CA TYR A 189 0.13 1.94 29.94
C TYR A 189 0.17 2.74 31.24
N THR A 190 0.12 4.05 31.11
CA THR A 190 0.07 4.99 32.23
C THR A 190 -0.90 6.10 31.87
N LEU A 191 -1.71 6.53 32.83
CA LEU A 191 -2.57 7.71 32.71
C LEU A 191 -1.91 8.94 33.35
N ASP A 192 -0.93 8.71 34.23
CA ASP A 192 -0.26 9.71 35.05
C ASP A 192 1.15 10.00 34.51
N ASN A 193 1.29 10.11 33.18
CA ASN A 193 2.54 10.49 32.51
C ASN A 193 3.81 9.68 32.87
N GLY A 194 3.68 8.45 33.35
CA GLY A 194 4.81 7.55 33.59
C GLY A 194 5.06 7.19 35.04
N ASP A 195 4.32 7.75 35.99
CA ASP A 195 4.49 7.47 37.41
C ASP A 195 4.04 6.04 37.77
N ASN A 196 2.90 5.62 37.22
CA ASN A 196 2.34 4.29 37.45
C ASN A 196 2.07 3.57 36.13
N TRP A 197 2.78 2.46 35.92
CA TRP A 197 2.62 1.62 34.73
C TRP A 197 1.75 0.41 35.05
N LEU A 198 0.59 0.32 34.39
CA LEU A 198 -0.39 -0.74 34.55
C LEU A 198 -0.38 -1.68 33.35
N PRO A 199 -0.57 -3.00 33.53
CA PRO A 199 -0.70 -3.92 32.40
C PRO A 199 -1.96 -3.65 31.58
N CYS A 200 -1.83 -3.55 30.25
CA CYS A 200 -2.98 -3.38 29.34
C CYS A 200 -3.98 -4.55 29.41
N LYS A 201 -3.59 -5.71 29.98
CA LYS A 201 -4.48 -6.87 30.14
C LYS A 201 -5.73 -6.52 30.96
N GLY A 202 -5.62 -5.61 31.94
CA GLY A 202 -6.76 -5.16 32.74
C GLY A 202 -7.81 -4.40 31.92
N LEU A 203 -7.37 -3.70 30.86
CA LEU A 203 -8.27 -2.94 29.98
C LEU A 203 -9.15 -3.84 29.11
N TYR A 204 -8.75 -5.10 28.86
CA TYR A 204 -9.56 -6.01 28.03
C TYR A 204 -10.93 -6.32 28.65
N ALA A 205 -11.01 -6.38 29.98
CA ALA A 205 -12.28 -6.57 30.68
C ALA A 205 -13.21 -5.36 30.52
N GLN A 206 -12.66 -4.17 30.31
CA GLN A 206 -13.40 -2.91 30.15
C GLN A 206 -13.82 -2.65 28.70
N ALA A 207 -13.25 -3.38 27.74
CA ALA A 207 -13.46 -3.15 26.30
C ALA A 207 -14.87 -3.53 25.78
N GLY A 208 -15.76 -4.01 26.64
CA GLY A 208 -17.15 -4.36 26.32
C GLY A 208 -18.22 -3.41 26.88
N GLU A 209 -17.85 -2.49 27.77
CA GLU A 209 -18.78 -1.50 28.30
C GLU A 209 -18.70 -0.25 27.44
N THR A 210 -19.70 -0.08 26.57
CA THR A 210 -19.99 1.21 25.95
C THR A 210 -20.22 2.20 27.09
N SER A 211 -19.27 3.10 27.34
CA SER A 211 -19.51 4.22 28.24
C SER A 211 -20.68 5.04 27.67
N PRO A 212 -21.67 5.41 28.50
CA PRO A 212 -22.87 6.14 28.10
C PRO A 212 -22.57 7.54 27.55
#